data_AF-A0A4S1ZHU0-F1
#
_entry.id   AF-A0A4S1ZHU0-F1
#
_cell.length_a   1.000
_cell.length_b   1.000
_cell.length_c   1.000
_cell.angle_alpha   90.00
_cell.angle_beta   90.00
_cell.angle_gamma   90.00
#
_symmetry.space_group_name_H-M   'P 1'
#
loop_
_entity.id
_entity.type
_entity.pdbx_description
1 polymer ?
#
loop_
_entity_poly.entity_id
_entity_poly.type
_entity_poly.pdbx_seq_one_letter_code
_entity_poly.pdbx_strand_id
1 'polypeptide(L)'
;MIINITQHCTLRCPHCMQNAGPERNEMMSKDTFIQALRFAKNIGSKVVMLSGGEPTSHPEFFDFMELLINSDFISVSVLSNGTFIRDHTFTEKFAQMVSKRQGFFLQISSFKGLYANYDELHKPNLKALRLFGEKVALCDKDSDIRMKPLGRACSGKWYDEAKCVNGFPSCINSSLILAQTKVLCKIGIGALMEHHQRFCLPIVSWDGNIRLGESEQCKVIANISEPVSHITQKLFSFRPCGGCDSYKWHLQNPSTEQEKQVCNILYGVTNQSNKEEAV
;
A
#
# COMPACT_ATOMS: atom_id res chain seq x y z
N MET A 1 -2.51 -6.97 4.37
CA MET A 1 -1.26 -6.23 4.63
C MET A 1 -0.41 -6.15 3.36
N ILE A 2 0.20 -5.01 3.05
CA ILE A 2 1.19 -4.91 1.95
C ILE A 2 2.61 -5.10 2.49
N ILE A 3 3.46 -5.77 1.69
CA ILE A 3 4.91 -5.83 1.90
C ILE A 3 5.59 -5.28 0.63
N ASN A 4 6.26 -4.14 0.77
CA ASN A 4 7.03 -3.51 -0.29
C ASN A 4 8.46 -4.03 -0.26
N ILE A 5 8.84 -4.89 -1.20
CA ILE A 5 10.16 -5.54 -1.18
C ILE A 5 11.27 -4.74 -1.87
N THR A 6 10.93 -3.65 -2.57
CA THR A 6 11.92 -2.83 -3.27
C THR A 6 11.40 -1.42 -3.53
N GLN A 7 12.31 -0.45 -3.70
CA GLN A 7 12.00 0.85 -4.33
C GLN A 7 12.41 0.91 -5.81
N HIS A 8 13.16 -0.09 -6.29
CA HIS A 8 13.51 -0.21 -7.69
C HIS A 8 12.27 -0.45 -8.53
N CYS A 9 12.16 0.28 -9.63
CA CYS A 9 11.11 0.08 -10.62
C CYS A 9 11.67 0.42 -11.99
N THR A 10 11.43 -0.46 -12.96
CA THR A 10 11.83 -0.23 -14.36
C THR A 10 11.11 0.97 -15.00
N LEU A 11 10.03 1.46 -14.39
CA LEU A 11 9.25 2.60 -14.84
C LEU A 11 9.38 3.80 -13.90
N ARG A 12 9.14 5.01 -14.42
CA ARG A 12 9.01 6.25 -13.64
C ARG A 12 7.63 6.88 -13.86
N CYS A 13 6.59 6.23 -13.35
CA CYS A 13 5.23 6.74 -13.55
C CYS A 13 5.03 8.07 -12.79
N PRO A 14 4.38 9.07 -13.41
CA PRO A 14 4.26 10.42 -12.83
C PRO A 14 3.33 10.48 -11.61
N HIS A 15 2.45 9.48 -11.45
CA HIS A 15 1.49 9.38 -10.34
C HIS A 15 1.99 8.53 -9.15
N CYS A 16 3.23 8.04 -9.19
CA CYS A 16 3.71 7.04 -8.23
C CYS A 16 3.75 7.59 -6.79
N MET A 17 2.92 7.02 -5.92
CA MET A 17 2.86 7.36 -4.49
C MET A 17 4.11 6.95 -3.72
N GLN A 18 4.86 5.94 -4.19
CA GLN A 18 6.09 5.46 -3.53
C GLN A 18 7.33 6.29 -3.91
N ASN A 19 7.24 7.07 -4.98
CA ASN A 19 8.41 7.67 -5.63
C ASN A 19 9.49 6.63 -6.02
N ALA A 20 9.06 5.44 -6.41
CA ALA A 20 9.91 4.38 -6.95
C ALA A 20 10.45 4.74 -8.34
N GLY A 21 11.56 4.14 -8.74
CA GLY A 21 12.18 4.43 -10.04
C GLY A 21 13.42 3.58 -10.34
N PRO A 22 13.97 3.69 -11.56
CA PRO A 22 15.07 2.84 -12.03
C PRO A 22 16.42 3.13 -11.35
N GLU A 23 16.57 4.31 -10.75
CA GLU A 23 17.74 4.77 -9.99
C GLU A 23 17.75 4.25 -8.54
N ARG A 24 16.62 3.73 -8.06
CA ARG A 24 16.45 3.24 -6.70
C ARG A 24 17.03 1.83 -6.60
N ASN A 25 17.74 1.55 -5.51
CA ASN A 25 18.46 0.29 -5.29
C ASN A 25 18.09 -0.37 -3.97
N GLU A 26 17.10 0.15 -3.28
CA GLU A 26 16.64 -0.38 -2.01
C GLU A 26 15.91 -1.71 -2.23
N MET A 27 16.40 -2.75 -1.56
CA MET A 27 15.96 -4.15 -1.70
C MET A 27 15.75 -4.75 -0.32
N MET A 28 14.66 -5.49 -0.13
CA MET A 28 14.34 -6.16 1.12
C MET A 28 15.20 -7.42 1.26
N SER A 29 15.76 -7.65 2.45
CA SER A 29 16.41 -8.93 2.74
C SER A 29 15.40 -10.05 2.99
N LYS A 30 15.79 -11.30 2.73
CA LYS A 30 14.99 -12.48 3.08
C LYS A 30 14.63 -12.55 4.57
N ASP A 31 15.54 -12.16 5.47
CA ASP A 31 15.27 -12.15 6.91
C ASP A 31 14.21 -11.11 7.30
N THR A 32 14.27 -9.91 6.71
CA THR A 32 13.25 -8.88 6.87
C THR A 32 11.90 -9.37 6.36
N PHE A 33 11.88 -10.04 5.21
CA PHE A 33 10.66 -10.59 4.63
C PHE A 33 10.03 -11.66 5.54
N ILE A 34 10.82 -12.58 6.08
CA ILE A 34 10.34 -13.61 7.03
C ILE A 34 9.75 -12.95 8.29
N GLN A 35 10.42 -11.92 8.83
CA GLN A 35 9.90 -11.16 9.97
C GLN A 35 8.59 -10.43 9.63
N ALA A 36 8.47 -9.87 8.43
CA ALA A 36 7.23 -9.25 7.94
C ALA A 36 6.07 -10.26 7.84
N LEU A 37 6.32 -11.49 7.36
CA LEU A 37 5.30 -12.54 7.33
C LEU A 37 4.87 -12.96 8.75
N ARG A 38 5.82 -13.09 9.69
CA ARG A 38 5.50 -13.36 11.11
C ARG A 38 4.65 -12.24 11.70
N PHE A 39 5.01 -10.99 11.42
CA PHE A 39 4.24 -9.83 11.85
C PHE A 39 2.81 -9.86 11.29
N ALA A 40 2.63 -10.15 9.99
CA ALA A 40 1.31 -10.28 9.36
C ALA A 40 0.42 -11.31 10.10
N LYS A 41 0.97 -12.49 10.41
CA LYS A 41 0.25 -13.51 11.18
C LYS A 41 -0.13 -13.03 12.57
N ASN A 42 0.80 -12.38 13.27
CA ASN A 42 0.59 -11.90 14.64
C ASN A 42 -0.49 -10.82 14.74
N ILE A 43 -0.60 -9.94 13.73
CA ILE A 43 -1.68 -8.96 13.67
C ILE A 43 -2.99 -9.54 13.13
N GLY A 44 -3.05 -10.84 12.87
CA GLY A 44 -4.26 -11.53 12.39
C GLY A 44 -4.57 -11.31 10.91
N SER A 45 -3.65 -10.77 10.12
CA SER A 45 -3.88 -10.59 8.69
C SER A 45 -3.99 -11.93 7.98
N LYS A 46 -5.02 -12.08 7.16
CA LYS A 46 -5.26 -13.24 6.30
C LYS A 46 -4.84 -13.01 4.86
N VAL A 47 -4.64 -11.75 4.49
CA VAL A 47 -4.28 -11.34 3.13
C VAL A 47 -2.92 -10.67 3.14
N VAL A 48 -2.00 -11.15 2.29
CA VAL A 48 -0.69 -10.51 2.06
C VAL A 48 -0.56 -10.12 0.60
N MET A 49 -0.10 -8.89 0.37
CA MET A 49 0.08 -8.32 -0.96
C MET A 49 1.54 -7.92 -1.13
N LEU A 50 2.25 -8.60 -2.02
CA LEU A 50 3.62 -8.30 -2.41
C LEU A 50 3.64 -7.13 -3.41
N SER A 51 4.42 -6.10 -3.11
CA SER A 51 4.45 -4.85 -3.86
C SER A 51 5.84 -4.21 -3.78
N GLY A 52 5.96 -2.92 -4.12
CA GLY A 52 7.17 -2.12 -4.01
C GLY A 52 7.18 -1.02 -5.06
N GLY A 53 8.35 -0.82 -5.67
CA GLY A 53 8.44 -0.26 -7.01
C GLY A 53 7.89 -1.26 -8.02
N GLU A 54 8.71 -2.18 -8.48
CA GLU A 54 8.28 -3.35 -9.24
C GLU A 54 8.79 -4.63 -8.55
N PRO A 55 7.94 -5.42 -7.88
CA PRO A 55 8.41 -6.58 -7.12
C PRO A 55 9.13 -7.61 -7.99
N THR A 56 8.74 -7.77 -9.26
CA THR A 56 9.39 -8.72 -10.18
C THR A 56 10.81 -8.32 -10.59
N SER A 57 11.23 -7.08 -10.29
CA SER A 57 12.61 -6.63 -10.48
C SER A 57 13.56 -6.98 -9.34
N HIS A 58 13.02 -7.48 -8.21
CA HIS A 58 13.85 -7.92 -7.09
C HIS A 58 14.60 -9.21 -7.46
N PRO A 59 15.93 -9.29 -7.23
CA PRO A 59 16.71 -10.49 -7.61
C PRO A 59 16.23 -11.76 -6.91
N GLU A 60 15.78 -11.66 -5.67
CA GLU A 60 15.22 -12.77 -4.88
C GLU A 60 13.69 -12.92 -5.02
N PHE A 61 13.06 -12.37 -6.08
CA PHE A 61 11.59 -12.41 -6.25
C PHE A 61 11.01 -13.82 -6.09
N PHE A 62 11.62 -14.83 -6.73
CA PHE A 62 11.15 -16.21 -6.65
C PHE A 62 11.29 -16.80 -5.25
N ASP A 63 12.29 -16.41 -4.47
CA ASP A 63 12.47 -16.89 -3.10
C ASP A 63 11.37 -16.35 -2.17
N PHE A 64 10.97 -15.09 -2.37
CA PHE A 64 9.84 -14.50 -1.64
C PHE A 64 8.51 -15.13 -2.06
N MET A 65 8.34 -15.40 -3.35
CA MET A 65 7.17 -16.12 -3.84
C MET A 65 7.09 -17.52 -3.26
N GLU A 66 8.20 -18.24 -3.09
CA GLU A 66 8.23 -19.58 -2.49
C GLU A 66 7.72 -19.56 -1.05
N LEU A 67 8.17 -18.58 -0.26
CA LEU A 67 7.69 -18.38 1.11
C LEU A 67 6.19 -18.05 1.16
N LEU A 68 5.69 -17.26 0.20
CA LEU A 68 4.28 -16.89 0.15
C LEU A 68 3.37 -18.03 -0.31
N ILE A 69 3.72 -18.77 -1.37
CA ILE A 69 2.87 -19.86 -1.86
C ILE A 69 2.73 -20.99 -0.83
N ASN A 70 3.79 -21.23 -0.04
CA ASN A 70 3.81 -22.24 1.02
C ASN A 70 3.26 -21.74 2.37
N SER A 71 2.81 -20.48 2.43
CA SER A 71 2.20 -19.92 3.63
C SER A 71 0.72 -20.30 3.78
N ASP A 72 0.21 -20.16 4.99
CA ASP A 72 -1.19 -20.37 5.41
C ASP A 72 -2.08 -19.12 5.24
N PHE A 73 -1.60 -18.06 4.57
CA PHE A 73 -2.44 -16.91 4.25
C PHE A 73 -3.59 -17.33 3.34
N ILE A 74 -4.79 -16.80 3.58
CA ILE A 74 -5.98 -17.12 2.77
C ILE A 74 -5.77 -16.60 1.35
N SER A 75 -5.25 -15.38 1.23
CA SER A 75 -4.96 -14.76 -0.06
C SER A 75 -3.55 -14.18 -0.11
N VAL A 76 -2.89 -14.41 -1.23
CA VAL A 76 -1.59 -13.85 -1.57
C VAL A 76 -1.73 -13.15 -2.91
N SER A 77 -1.31 -11.89 -2.98
CA SER A 77 -1.33 -11.16 -4.25
C SER A 77 0.01 -10.56 -4.61
N VAL A 78 0.29 -10.43 -5.91
CA VAL A 78 1.41 -9.63 -6.43
C VAL A 78 0.84 -8.41 -7.14
N LEU A 79 1.30 -7.22 -6.78
CA LEU A 79 0.98 -5.96 -7.43
C LEU A 79 2.14 -5.55 -8.33
N SER A 80 1.92 -5.53 -9.64
CA SER A 80 2.98 -5.32 -10.64
C SER A 80 2.58 -4.27 -11.68
N ASN A 81 3.56 -3.61 -12.27
CA ASN A 81 3.42 -2.80 -13.48
C ASN A 81 3.45 -3.65 -14.76
N GLY A 82 3.70 -4.96 -14.65
CA GLY A 82 3.64 -5.92 -15.75
C GLY A 82 4.87 -5.95 -16.67
N THR A 83 5.95 -5.23 -16.39
CA THR A 83 7.15 -5.22 -17.27
C THR A 83 7.86 -6.57 -17.38
N PHE A 84 7.66 -7.50 -16.44
CA PHE A 84 8.22 -8.85 -16.49
C PHE A 84 7.76 -9.68 -17.71
N ILE A 85 6.64 -9.31 -18.37
CA ILE A 85 6.14 -10.03 -19.55
C ILE A 85 7.13 -10.02 -20.73
N ARG A 86 8.12 -9.11 -20.69
CA ARG A 86 9.21 -9.02 -21.67
C ARG A 86 10.13 -10.23 -21.62
N ASP A 87 10.23 -10.85 -20.46
CA ASP A 87 11.00 -12.07 -20.25
C ASP A 87 10.03 -13.26 -20.22
N HIS A 88 9.99 -14.00 -21.34
CA HIS A 88 9.13 -15.16 -21.50
C HIS A 88 9.46 -16.25 -20.47
N THR A 89 10.74 -16.51 -20.23
CA THR A 89 11.19 -17.55 -19.30
C THR A 89 10.81 -17.19 -17.87
N PHE A 90 10.99 -15.93 -17.46
CA PHE A 90 10.52 -15.44 -16.17
C PHE A 90 9.00 -15.58 -16.04
N THR A 91 8.26 -15.16 -17.06
CA THR A 91 6.79 -15.20 -17.09
C THR A 91 6.26 -16.62 -16.94
N GLU A 92 6.79 -17.57 -17.71
CA GLU A 92 6.41 -18.99 -17.62
C GLU A 92 6.72 -19.57 -16.25
N LYS A 93 7.92 -19.32 -15.72
CA LYS A 93 8.31 -19.79 -14.39
C LYS A 93 7.38 -19.23 -13.32
N PHE A 94 7.05 -17.93 -13.40
CA PHE A 94 6.14 -17.30 -12.45
C PHE A 94 4.73 -17.90 -12.53
N ALA A 95 4.18 -18.06 -13.73
CA ALA A 95 2.87 -18.68 -13.93
C ALA A 95 2.81 -20.12 -13.43
N GLN A 96 3.84 -20.93 -13.72
CA GLN A 96 3.95 -22.31 -13.23
C GLN A 96 3.98 -22.37 -11.71
N MET A 97 4.78 -21.50 -11.07
CA MET A 97 4.95 -21.45 -9.62
C MET A 97 3.63 -21.19 -8.88
N VAL A 98 2.78 -20.32 -9.44
CA VAL A 98 1.51 -19.92 -8.81
C VAL A 98 0.29 -20.71 -9.29
N SER A 99 0.45 -21.57 -10.30
CA SER A 99 -0.62 -22.34 -10.94
C SER A 99 -1.49 -23.12 -9.93
N LYS A 100 -0.86 -23.80 -8.97
CA LYS A 100 -1.54 -24.63 -7.97
C LYS A 100 -1.92 -23.89 -6.68
N ARG A 101 -1.42 -22.68 -6.45
CA ARG A 101 -1.74 -21.91 -5.23
C ARG A 101 -3.17 -21.37 -5.31
N GLN A 102 -4.09 -21.96 -4.57
CA GLN A 102 -5.43 -21.37 -4.37
C GLN A 102 -5.30 -20.01 -3.68
N GLY A 103 -6.23 -19.08 -3.90
CA GLY A 103 -6.17 -17.74 -3.27
C GLY A 103 -5.00 -16.85 -3.73
N PHE A 104 -4.24 -17.26 -4.76
CA PHE A 104 -3.27 -16.40 -5.42
C PHE A 104 -3.94 -15.47 -6.42
N PHE A 105 -3.51 -14.20 -6.45
CA PHE A 105 -3.94 -13.21 -7.44
C PHE A 105 -2.79 -12.33 -7.93
N LEU A 106 -2.75 -12.05 -9.22
CA LEU A 106 -1.81 -11.12 -9.85
C LEU A 106 -2.60 -9.90 -10.33
N GLN A 107 -2.32 -8.74 -9.75
CA GLN A 107 -2.85 -7.48 -10.25
C GLN A 107 -1.76 -6.78 -11.06
N ILE A 108 -2.07 -6.49 -12.32
CA ILE A 108 -1.22 -5.66 -13.17
C ILE A 108 -1.90 -4.31 -13.33
N SER A 109 -1.20 -3.22 -13.03
CA SER A 109 -1.71 -1.87 -13.25
C SER A 109 -0.98 -1.20 -14.41
N SER A 110 -1.73 -0.72 -15.39
CA SER A 110 -1.18 -0.04 -16.56
C SER A 110 -2.22 0.85 -17.21
N PHE A 111 -2.24 2.14 -16.83
CA PHE A 111 -3.18 3.13 -17.34
C PHE A 111 -2.60 3.94 -18.49
N LYS A 112 -3.45 4.27 -19.48
CA LYS A 112 -3.05 5.04 -20.67
C LYS A 112 -2.52 6.41 -20.25
N GLY A 113 -1.36 6.80 -20.77
CA GLY A 113 -0.72 8.09 -20.47
C GLY A 113 -0.03 8.18 -19.10
N LEU A 114 -0.19 7.18 -18.22
CA LEU A 114 0.49 7.11 -16.91
C LEU A 114 1.60 6.07 -16.88
N TYR A 115 1.46 4.98 -17.66
CA TYR A 115 2.43 3.89 -17.71
C TYR A 115 3.09 3.83 -19.08
N ALA A 116 4.42 3.90 -19.11
CA ALA A 116 5.20 3.89 -20.35
C ALA A 116 5.11 2.54 -21.11
N ASN A 117 4.71 1.46 -20.44
CA ASN A 117 4.49 0.14 -21.05
C ASN A 117 3.02 -0.13 -21.41
N TYR A 118 2.15 0.89 -21.42
CA TYR A 118 0.72 0.72 -21.70
C TYR A 118 0.46 -0.03 -23.00
N ASP A 119 0.99 0.47 -24.12
CA ASP A 119 0.73 -0.13 -25.43
C ASP A 119 1.24 -1.57 -25.52
N GLU A 120 2.30 -1.91 -24.78
CA GLU A 120 2.86 -3.25 -24.73
C GLU A 120 1.93 -4.25 -24.04
N LEU A 121 1.37 -3.87 -22.88
CA LEU A 121 0.43 -4.69 -22.13
C LEU A 121 -0.93 -4.84 -22.83
N HIS A 122 -1.29 -3.89 -23.69
CA HIS A 122 -2.56 -3.87 -24.42
C HIS A 122 -2.42 -4.36 -25.87
N LYS A 123 -1.28 -4.96 -26.23
CA LYS A 123 -1.10 -5.57 -27.55
C LYS A 123 -2.20 -6.61 -27.79
N PRO A 124 -2.88 -6.57 -28.96
CA PRO A 124 -3.82 -7.60 -29.33
C PRO A 124 -3.18 -8.98 -29.24
N ASN A 125 -3.90 -9.96 -28.68
CA ASN A 125 -3.44 -11.33 -28.52
C ASN A 125 -2.18 -11.52 -27.66
N LEU A 126 -1.91 -10.63 -26.70
CA LEU A 126 -0.85 -10.86 -25.71
C LEU A 126 -1.06 -12.20 -24.99
N LYS A 127 -0.19 -13.18 -25.29
CA LYS A 127 -0.29 -14.54 -24.75
C LYS A 127 0.25 -14.65 -23.33
N ALA A 128 1.21 -13.80 -22.95
CA ALA A 128 1.90 -13.85 -21.65
C ALA A 128 0.94 -13.90 -20.46
N LEU A 129 -0.10 -13.05 -20.47
CA LEU A 129 -1.07 -13.00 -19.37
C LEU A 129 -1.99 -14.22 -19.32
N ARG A 130 -2.21 -14.91 -20.45
CA ARG A 130 -3.06 -16.12 -20.50
C ARG A 130 -2.46 -17.27 -19.69
N LEU A 131 -1.15 -17.26 -19.45
CA LEU A 131 -0.47 -18.26 -18.62
C LEU A 131 -0.97 -18.25 -17.16
N PHE A 132 -1.49 -17.12 -16.67
CA PHE A 132 -2.01 -16.98 -15.31
C PHE A 132 -3.51 -17.34 -15.20
N GLY A 133 -4.21 -17.57 -16.32
CA GLY A 133 -5.64 -17.89 -16.33
C GLY A 133 -6.49 -16.83 -15.63
N GLU A 134 -7.43 -17.27 -14.79
CA GLU A 134 -8.32 -16.38 -14.01
C GLU A 134 -7.62 -15.69 -12.83
N LYS A 135 -6.34 -16.00 -12.57
CA LYS A 135 -5.60 -15.44 -11.43
C LYS A 135 -5.02 -14.07 -11.71
N VAL A 136 -5.11 -13.55 -12.93
CA VAL A 136 -4.60 -12.22 -13.28
C VAL A 136 -5.74 -11.26 -13.57
N ALA A 137 -5.64 -10.03 -13.07
CA ALA A 137 -6.44 -8.92 -13.52
C ALA A 137 -5.56 -7.77 -13.99
N LEU A 138 -5.95 -7.19 -15.12
CA LEU A 138 -5.40 -5.94 -15.63
C LEU A 138 -6.29 -4.79 -15.15
N CYS A 139 -5.72 -3.86 -14.40
CA CYS A 139 -6.32 -2.59 -14.01
C CYS A 139 -5.82 -1.50 -14.96
N ASP A 140 -6.65 -1.17 -15.93
CA ASP A 140 -6.33 -0.29 -17.07
C ASP A 140 -7.41 0.76 -17.38
N LYS A 141 -8.57 0.69 -16.70
CA LYS A 141 -9.67 1.63 -16.90
C LYS A 141 -9.49 2.88 -16.06
N ASP A 142 -9.95 4.01 -16.58
CA ASP A 142 -9.93 5.29 -15.85
C ASP A 142 -10.67 5.21 -14.51
N SER A 143 -11.74 4.40 -14.43
CA SER A 143 -12.49 4.14 -13.19
C SER A 143 -11.66 3.45 -12.09
N ASP A 144 -10.59 2.75 -12.47
CA ASP A 144 -9.73 2.02 -11.54
C ASP A 144 -8.60 2.92 -11.00
N ILE A 145 -8.42 4.12 -11.55
CA ILE A 145 -7.40 5.07 -11.11
C ILE A 145 -7.78 5.60 -9.73
N ARG A 146 -7.03 5.19 -8.72
CA ARG A 146 -7.18 5.62 -7.32
C ARG A 146 -5.98 6.47 -6.91
N MET A 147 -5.72 7.54 -7.68
CA MET A 147 -4.59 8.44 -7.43
C MET A 147 -4.84 9.28 -6.16
N LYS A 148 -3.79 9.51 -5.38
CA LYS A 148 -3.79 10.42 -4.23
C LYS A 148 -2.66 11.42 -4.38
N PRO A 149 -2.76 12.63 -3.81
CA PRO A 149 -1.69 13.63 -3.82
C PRO A 149 -0.57 13.21 -2.85
N LEU A 150 0.15 12.15 -3.23
CA LEU A 150 1.28 11.55 -2.53
C LEU A 150 2.41 11.27 -3.52
N GLY A 151 3.65 11.37 -3.05
CA GLY A 151 4.82 11.13 -3.88
C GLY A 151 4.86 12.03 -5.11
N ARG A 152 5.06 11.45 -6.30
CA ARG A 152 5.15 12.27 -7.52
C ARG A 152 3.81 12.90 -7.93
N ALA A 153 2.69 12.32 -7.50
CA ALA A 153 1.37 12.90 -7.72
C ALA A 153 1.11 14.17 -6.88
N CYS A 154 2.01 14.57 -5.96
CA CYS A 154 1.91 15.84 -5.23
C CYS A 154 2.28 17.07 -6.08
N SER A 155 2.77 16.90 -7.31
CA SER A 155 3.26 18.00 -8.13
C SER A 155 3.15 17.69 -9.62
N GLY A 156 3.21 18.73 -10.45
CA GLY A 156 3.18 18.61 -11.90
C GLY A 156 1.78 18.39 -12.48
N LYS A 157 1.73 17.93 -13.74
CA LYS A 157 0.51 17.87 -14.56
C LYS A 157 -0.64 17.10 -13.90
N TRP A 158 -0.32 16.05 -13.13
CA TRP A 158 -1.31 15.11 -12.57
C TRP A 158 -1.81 15.48 -11.17
N TYR A 159 -1.33 16.60 -10.62
CA TYR A 159 -1.68 17.01 -9.27
C TYR A 159 -3.16 17.38 -9.15
N ASP A 160 -3.73 18.04 -10.17
CA ASP A 160 -5.13 18.44 -10.13
C ASP A 160 -6.07 17.25 -10.32
N GLU A 161 -5.72 16.28 -11.15
CA GLU A 161 -6.45 15.00 -11.21
C GLU A 161 -6.35 14.23 -9.89
N ALA A 162 -5.20 14.30 -9.20
CA ALA A 162 -5.03 13.66 -7.89
C ALA A 162 -5.88 14.32 -6.80
N LYS A 163 -6.16 15.64 -6.93
CA LYS A 163 -7.09 16.38 -6.06
C LYS A 163 -8.55 15.97 -6.27
N CYS A 164 -8.94 15.71 -7.52
CA CYS A 164 -10.32 15.35 -7.85
C CYS A 164 -10.81 14.10 -7.12
N VAL A 165 -9.88 13.23 -6.69
CA VAL A 165 -10.15 12.17 -5.70
C VAL A 165 -10.23 12.81 -4.31
N ASN A 166 -11.28 13.62 -4.08
CA ASN A 166 -11.53 14.45 -2.89
C ASN A 166 -11.92 13.61 -1.66
N GLY A 167 -11.04 12.71 -1.22
CA GLY A 167 -11.26 11.84 -0.08
C GLY A 167 -10.20 12.02 1.00
N PHE A 168 -10.57 11.72 2.24
CA PHE A 168 -9.61 11.69 3.36
C PHE A 168 -8.39 10.80 3.05
N PRO A 169 -7.19 11.22 3.50
CA PRO A 169 -6.00 10.39 3.48
C PRO A 169 -6.25 8.98 4.06
N SER A 170 -5.65 7.95 3.49
CA SER A 170 -5.81 6.55 3.95
C SER A 170 -5.48 6.38 5.43
N CYS A 171 -4.44 7.07 5.91
CA CYS A 171 -4.00 7.02 7.29
C CYS A 171 -5.03 7.57 8.28
N ILE A 172 -5.89 8.52 7.88
CA ILE A 172 -6.98 9.02 8.72
C ILE A 172 -8.01 7.93 8.94
N ASN A 173 -8.46 7.27 7.87
CA ASN A 173 -9.46 6.21 7.98
C ASN A 173 -8.98 5.06 8.86
N SER A 174 -7.72 4.63 8.71
CA SER A 174 -7.13 3.62 9.59
C SER A 174 -7.04 4.10 11.04
N SER A 175 -6.63 5.35 11.27
CA SER A 175 -6.57 5.92 12.62
C SER A 175 -7.95 5.99 13.27
N LEU A 176 -8.99 6.36 12.52
CA LEU A 176 -10.38 6.43 12.99
C LEU A 176 -10.91 5.05 13.34
N ILE A 177 -10.67 4.04 12.50
CA ILE A 177 -11.05 2.65 12.78
C ILE A 177 -10.41 2.22 14.12
N LEU A 178 -9.10 2.42 14.27
CA LEU A 178 -8.36 2.02 15.48
C LEU A 178 -8.78 2.82 16.72
N ALA A 179 -9.08 4.12 16.58
CA ALA A 179 -9.54 4.96 17.69
C ALA A 179 -10.91 4.52 18.23
N GLN A 180 -11.82 4.10 17.35
CA GLN A 180 -13.18 3.68 17.70
C GLN A 180 -13.26 2.22 18.17
N THR A 181 -12.25 1.41 17.87
CA THR A 181 -12.21 -0.02 18.20
C THR A 181 -11.34 -0.35 19.41
N LYS A 182 -10.89 0.66 20.18
CA LYS A 182 -10.11 0.47 21.41
C LYS A 182 -10.78 -0.45 22.45
N VAL A 183 -12.09 -0.64 22.38
CA VAL A 183 -12.85 -1.56 23.26
C VAL A 183 -12.80 -3.02 22.77
N LEU A 184 -12.53 -3.24 21.47
CA LEU A 184 -12.44 -4.55 20.82
C LEU A 184 -11.01 -5.12 20.85
N CYS A 185 -10.34 -5.07 22.01
CA CYS A 185 -8.95 -5.51 22.22
C CYS A 185 -8.60 -6.95 21.79
N LYS A 186 -9.60 -7.75 21.38
CA LYS A 186 -9.44 -9.16 21.01
C LYS A 186 -9.23 -9.39 19.51
N ILE A 187 -9.50 -8.42 18.63
CA ILE A 187 -9.29 -8.56 17.18
C ILE A 187 -7.92 -8.00 16.81
N GLY A 188 -7.08 -8.81 16.15
CA GLY A 188 -5.78 -8.35 15.63
C GLY A 188 -5.96 -7.23 14.62
N ILE A 189 -5.06 -6.23 14.64
CA ILE A 189 -5.16 -5.01 13.81
C ILE A 189 -5.30 -5.35 12.32
N GLY A 190 -4.56 -6.34 11.81
CA GLY A 190 -4.65 -6.79 10.42
C GLY A 190 -6.03 -7.34 10.07
N ALA A 191 -6.58 -8.21 10.93
CA ALA A 191 -7.95 -8.74 10.75
C ALA A 191 -8.99 -7.61 10.78
N LEU A 192 -8.81 -6.62 11.66
CA LEU A 192 -9.69 -5.46 11.74
C LEU A 192 -9.61 -4.59 10.49
N MET A 193 -8.41 -4.32 9.98
CA MET A 193 -8.23 -3.56 8.73
C MET A 193 -8.89 -4.30 7.56
N GLU A 194 -8.70 -5.62 7.45
CA GLU A 194 -9.31 -6.45 6.42
C GLU A 194 -10.85 -6.44 6.50
N HIS A 195 -11.42 -6.52 7.70
CA HIS A 195 -12.87 -6.39 7.91
C HIS A 195 -13.43 -5.08 7.36
N HIS A 196 -12.69 -3.98 7.48
CA HIS A 196 -13.04 -2.68 6.90
C HIS A 196 -12.51 -2.45 5.49
N GLN A 197 -12.16 -3.53 4.76
CA GLN A 197 -11.66 -3.51 3.39
C GLN A 197 -10.39 -2.66 3.20
N ARG A 198 -9.55 -2.56 4.24
CA ARG A 198 -8.24 -1.89 4.22
C ARG A 198 -7.10 -2.90 4.05
N PHE A 199 -7.21 -3.77 3.06
CA PHE A 199 -6.22 -4.83 2.78
C PHE A 199 -4.78 -4.31 2.60
N CYS A 200 -4.65 -3.09 2.06
CA CYS A 200 -3.37 -2.44 1.81
C CYS A 200 -2.64 -1.98 3.08
N LEU A 201 -3.28 -2.02 4.25
CA LEU A 201 -2.74 -1.48 5.50
C LEU A 201 -2.74 -2.55 6.61
N PRO A 202 -1.71 -2.60 7.48
CA PRO A 202 -0.48 -1.80 7.41
C PRO A 202 0.41 -2.15 6.20
N ILE A 203 1.39 -1.29 5.94
CA ILE A 203 2.48 -1.52 4.98
C ILE A 203 3.75 -1.84 5.75
N VAL A 204 4.50 -2.86 5.30
CA VAL A 204 5.89 -3.09 5.69
C VAL A 204 6.80 -2.74 4.51
N SER A 205 7.69 -1.77 4.72
CA SER A 205 8.70 -1.31 3.77
C SER A 205 9.89 -2.26 3.69
N TRP A 206 10.71 -2.11 2.65
CA TRP A 206 11.88 -2.94 2.36
C TRP A 206 12.91 -3.00 3.50
N ASP A 207 13.00 -1.94 4.31
CA ASP A 207 13.84 -1.80 5.50
C ASP A 207 13.16 -2.27 6.80
N GLY A 208 11.98 -2.86 6.69
CA GLY A 208 11.17 -3.33 7.80
C GLY A 208 10.35 -2.25 8.51
N ASN A 209 10.35 -1.01 8.02
CA ASN A 209 9.51 0.04 8.60
C ASN A 209 8.03 -0.21 8.36
N ILE A 210 7.20 0.12 9.35
CA ILE A 210 5.75 -0.10 9.35
C ILE A 210 5.03 1.23 9.24
N ARG A 211 4.05 1.31 8.33
CA ARG A 211 3.24 2.52 8.07
C ARG A 211 1.75 2.17 8.04
N LEU A 212 0.91 3.14 8.40
CA LEU A 212 -0.55 3.11 8.20
C LEU A 212 -1.01 4.09 7.10
N GLY A 213 -0.08 4.66 6.35
CA GLY A 213 -0.36 5.37 5.10
C GLY A 213 0.02 4.53 3.89
N GLU A 214 -0.41 4.95 2.70
CA GLU A 214 -0.20 4.22 1.44
C GLU A 214 1.10 4.58 0.71
N SER A 215 1.99 5.36 1.33
CA SER A 215 3.22 5.82 0.72
C SER A 215 4.41 5.58 1.63
N GLU A 216 5.55 5.28 1.04
CA GLU A 216 6.87 5.23 1.68
C GLU A 216 7.28 6.58 2.30
N GLN A 217 6.62 7.67 1.89
CA GLN A 217 6.81 9.00 2.46
C GLN A 217 5.89 9.28 3.65
N CYS A 218 4.89 8.42 3.92
CA CYS A 218 4.05 8.56 5.10
C CYS A 218 4.85 8.28 6.37
N LYS A 219 4.48 8.85 7.52
CA LYS A 219 5.19 8.67 8.79
C LYS A 219 5.45 7.19 9.13
N VAL A 220 6.71 6.86 9.47
CA VAL A 220 7.07 5.57 10.09
C VAL A 220 6.44 5.50 11.48
N ILE A 221 5.79 4.38 11.77
CA ILE A 221 5.13 4.16 13.06
C ILE A 221 5.99 3.28 13.97
N ALA A 222 6.52 2.21 13.42
CA ALA A 222 7.36 1.23 14.11
C ALA A 222 8.27 0.52 13.09
N ASN A 223 9.14 -0.36 13.57
CA ASN A 223 9.88 -1.30 12.74
C ASN A 223 9.53 -2.76 13.12
N ILE A 224 9.52 -3.67 12.14
CA ILE A 224 9.28 -5.11 12.33
C ILE A 224 10.28 -5.80 13.28
N SER A 225 11.45 -5.21 13.50
CA SER A 225 12.43 -5.70 14.49
C SER A 225 12.02 -5.43 15.94
N GLU A 226 11.02 -4.59 16.19
CA GLU A 226 10.53 -4.29 17.53
C GLU A 226 9.61 -5.41 18.08
N PRO A 227 9.45 -5.52 19.42
CA PRO A 227 8.46 -6.42 20.00
C PRO A 227 7.05 -6.14 19.48
N VAL A 228 6.31 -7.20 19.10
CA VAL A 228 4.96 -7.09 18.51
C VAL A 228 3.98 -6.33 19.40
N SER A 229 4.10 -6.44 20.72
CA SER A 229 3.28 -5.69 21.69
C SER A 229 3.51 -4.18 21.56
N HIS A 230 4.77 -3.75 21.40
CA HIS A 230 5.13 -2.34 21.22
C HIS A 230 4.64 -1.81 19.87
N ILE A 231 4.81 -2.60 18.79
CA ILE A 231 4.28 -2.25 17.46
C ILE A 231 2.77 -2.05 17.54
N THR A 232 2.06 -3.02 18.14
CA THR A 232 0.59 -2.98 18.31
C THR A 232 0.15 -1.72 19.05
N GLN A 233 0.79 -1.38 20.17
CA GLN A 233 0.49 -0.17 20.93
C GLN A 233 0.70 1.10 20.09
N LYS A 234 1.82 1.19 19.37
CA LYS A 234 2.13 2.32 18.49
C LYS A 234 1.07 2.47 17.38
N LEU A 235 0.63 1.37 16.77
CA LEU A 235 -0.44 1.39 15.77
C LEU A 235 -1.77 1.90 16.34
N PHE A 236 -2.21 1.44 17.52
CA PHE A 236 -3.45 1.94 18.16
C PHE A 236 -3.39 3.42 18.56
N SER A 237 -2.20 3.89 18.96
CA SER A 237 -1.96 5.29 19.31
C SER A 237 -1.71 6.19 18.10
N PHE A 238 -1.57 5.62 16.89
CA PHE A 238 -1.17 6.37 15.71
C PHE A 238 -2.13 7.52 15.42
N ARG A 239 -1.55 8.65 15.06
CA ARG A 239 -2.26 9.83 14.57
C ARG A 239 -1.61 10.32 13.28
N PRO A 240 -2.42 10.77 12.29
CA PRO A 240 -1.90 11.32 11.03
C PRO A 240 -0.85 12.41 11.28
N CYS A 241 0.20 12.43 10.46
CA CYS A 241 1.31 13.38 10.65
C CYS A 241 1.05 14.79 10.13
N GLY A 242 -0.03 14.99 9.35
CA GLY A 242 -0.35 16.28 8.74
C GLY A 242 0.45 16.65 7.49
N GLY A 243 1.31 15.75 6.98
CA GLY A 243 2.28 16.10 5.94
C GLY A 243 1.73 16.24 4.51
N CYS A 244 0.64 15.55 4.15
CA CYS A 244 0.11 15.57 2.78
C CYS A 244 -0.94 16.67 2.57
N ASP A 245 -1.09 17.15 1.34
CA ASP A 245 -2.05 18.22 1.03
C ASP A 245 -3.50 17.79 1.28
N SER A 246 -3.80 16.51 1.04
CA SER A 246 -5.12 15.94 1.38
C SER A 246 -5.44 16.03 2.88
N TYR A 247 -4.44 15.98 3.76
CA TYR A 247 -4.67 16.31 5.18
C TYR A 247 -4.97 17.79 5.36
N LYS A 248 -4.21 18.67 4.72
CA LYS A 248 -4.37 20.13 4.85
C LYS A 248 -5.75 20.58 4.38
N TRP A 249 -6.24 20.03 3.26
CA TRP A 249 -7.56 20.36 2.70
C TRP A 249 -8.70 20.04 3.67
N HIS A 250 -8.62 18.90 4.37
CA HIS A 250 -9.72 18.43 5.19
C HIS A 250 -9.62 18.78 6.67
N LEU A 251 -8.41 18.74 7.25
CA LEU A 251 -8.22 18.73 8.70
C LEU A 251 -7.40 19.90 9.25
N GLN A 252 -6.71 20.70 8.42
CA GLN A 252 -6.01 21.89 8.92
C GLN A 252 -7.00 22.99 9.33
N ASN A 253 -8.11 23.13 8.60
CA ASN A 253 -9.21 24.05 8.89
C ASN A 253 -10.55 23.33 8.61
N PRO A 254 -11.06 22.48 9.53
CA PRO A 254 -12.24 21.66 9.27
C PRO A 254 -13.48 22.54 9.06
N SER A 255 -14.06 22.48 7.87
CA SER A 255 -15.16 23.35 7.44
C SER A 255 -16.51 22.65 7.50
N THR A 256 -16.52 21.33 7.28
CA THR A 256 -17.73 20.49 7.32
C THR A 256 -17.94 19.84 8.69
N GLU A 257 -19.17 19.43 8.98
CA GLU A 257 -19.48 18.71 10.22
C GLU A 257 -18.74 17.37 10.31
N GLN A 258 -18.59 16.68 9.17
CA GLN A 258 -17.82 15.44 9.09
C GLN A 258 -16.35 15.66 9.45
N GLU A 259 -15.71 16.71 8.91
CA GLU A 259 -14.31 17.05 9.23
C GLU A 259 -14.14 17.39 10.72
N LYS A 260 -15.08 18.14 11.31
CA LYS A 260 -15.08 18.46 12.75
C LYS A 260 -15.20 17.19 13.60
N GLN A 261 -16.11 16.27 13.25
CA GLN A 261 -16.26 15.00 13.94
C GLN A 261 -14.98 14.14 13.88
N VAL A 262 -14.35 14.07 12.70
CA VAL A 262 -13.07 13.38 12.53
C VAL A 262 -11.98 13.98 13.42
N CYS A 263 -11.84 15.31 13.43
CA CYS A 263 -10.92 16.02 14.32
C CYS A 263 -11.19 15.72 15.80
N ASN A 264 -12.46 15.72 16.20
CA ASN A 264 -12.85 15.43 17.58
C ASN A 264 -12.48 14.00 18.01
N ILE A 265 -12.73 13.00 17.16
CA ILE A 265 -12.38 11.60 17.46
C ILE A 265 -10.86 11.39 17.51
N LEU A 266 -10.12 11.98 16.57
CA LEU A 266 -8.68 11.75 16.47
C LEU A 266 -7.89 12.55 17.50
N TYR A 267 -8.20 13.83 17.67
CA TYR A 267 -7.37 14.75 18.44
C TYR A 267 -8.01 15.19 19.75
N GLY A 268 -9.32 15.01 19.92
CA GLY A 268 -10.05 15.41 21.12
C GLY A 268 -9.90 16.91 21.38
N VAL A 269 -10.72 17.75 20.75
CA VAL A 269 -10.69 19.20 21.02
C VAL A 269 -12.01 19.64 21.62
N THR A 270 -12.02 19.97 22.91
CA THR A 270 -12.83 21.10 23.37
C THR A 270 -12.25 22.34 22.70
N ASN A 271 -13.07 23.07 21.93
CA ASN A 271 -12.78 24.40 21.38
C ASN A 271 -11.74 25.18 22.20
N GLN A 272 -10.53 25.35 21.69
CA GLN A 272 -9.81 26.60 21.92
C GLN A 272 -10.30 27.61 20.88
N SER A 273 -11.54 28.07 21.09
CA SER A 273 -11.85 29.46 20.80
C SER A 273 -11.01 30.33 21.75
N ASN A 274 -10.47 31.43 21.23
CA ASN A 274 -9.68 32.48 21.88
C ASN A 274 -8.16 32.27 21.87
N LYS A 275 -7.58 32.53 20.69
CA LYS A 275 -6.38 33.39 20.61
C LYS A 275 -6.80 34.76 20.07
N GLU A 276 -7.56 35.48 20.88
CA GLU A 276 -7.41 36.92 21.02
C GLU A 276 -7.02 37.16 22.48
N GLU A 277 -6.11 38.12 22.66
CA GLU A 277 -5.55 38.64 23.91
C GLU A 277 -4.40 37.85 24.57
N ALA A 278 -3.16 38.22 24.19
CA ALA A 278 -2.13 38.61 25.16
C ALA A 278 -0.91 39.28 24.47
N VAL A 279 -0.80 40.59 24.71
CA VAL A 279 0.38 41.50 24.63
C VAL A 279 0.84 41.98 23.26
#